data_AF-A0AAE1AME8-F1
#
_entry.id   AF-A0AAE1AME8-F1
#
_cell.length_a   1.000
_cell.length_b   1.000
_cell.length_c   1.000
_cell.angle_alpha   90.00
_cell.angle_beta   90.00
_cell.angle_gamma   90.00
#
_symmetry.space_group_name_H-M   'P 1'
#
loop_
_entity.id
_entity.type
_entity.pdbx_description
1 polymer ?
#
loop_
_entity_poly.entity_id
_entity_poly.type
_entity_poly.pdbx_seq_one_letter_code
_entity_poly.pdbx_strand_id
1 'polypeptide(L)'
;MVFSSRTDSIPSTYSNSLRPTPITRQIHRLSPLSVDPTFECDPHDYDDDDDDDDDDDDDDDDDDDDDDDDDDDDDDDDDDEDDDDEDDDDDDDDDDDDSFEVAYHILHATRSSSELSDVATMQLFSCLSLVGLIAVSVALSIEPAPLSGAEIDLINNAEGATWKAGRNFGPNDLPLVKRLLGVDIEANNLYNRLHMPVLESEPILVDLPKNFDGRQKWPKCDTIKEIRDQSSCGSCWAFGSAEAMSDRICVATNKNVRISSQDINSCCPDCGGGCGGGFPSAAWNYYVTTGVVTGGAYNSKQGCSPYTLQPCEHHVPGPLVNCSDLSLQTPKCVKSCITGYPKNWEQDKHKGQRSYRISGVENIMNQIYTKGSVTAAFQVYTDFLQYKSGVYHHVTGPIAGGHAVKIIGWGVEGGQDYWLVANSWNTAWGDKGFFKILKGSDECGIESGIVAGDPTV
;
A
#
# COMPACT_ATOMS: atom_id res chain seq x y z
N MET A 1 -60.21 -51.09 -9.11
CA MET A 1 -59.22 -51.94 -9.82
C MET A 1 -57.89 -51.68 -9.11
N VAL A 2 -57.42 -52.62 -8.29
CA VAL A 2 -56.58 -53.79 -8.64
C VAL A 2 -55.09 -53.40 -8.72
N PHE A 3 -54.27 -54.16 -7.98
CA PHE A 3 -52.82 -54.01 -7.81
C PHE A 3 -52.04 -54.31 -9.11
N SER A 4 -50.82 -53.77 -9.24
CA SER A 4 -49.59 -54.56 -8.97
C SER A 4 -48.32 -53.72 -9.06
N SER A 5 -47.39 -53.93 -8.13
CA SER A 5 -45.97 -53.69 -8.36
C SER A 5 -45.36 -54.84 -9.15
N ARG A 6 -44.15 -54.65 -9.70
CA ARG A 6 -43.17 -55.74 -9.88
C ARG A 6 -41.74 -55.21 -9.94
N THR A 7 -40.93 -55.72 -9.02
CA THR A 7 -39.46 -55.75 -9.09
C THR A 7 -39.02 -57.04 -9.77
N ASP A 8 -37.95 -56.99 -10.55
CA ASP A 8 -37.16 -58.16 -11.00
C ASP A 8 -35.83 -57.63 -11.57
N SER A 9 -34.67 -58.30 -11.50
CA SER A 9 -34.08 -59.16 -10.46
C SER A 9 -32.59 -59.39 -10.80
N ILE A 10 -31.70 -59.47 -9.80
CA ILE A 10 -30.26 -59.73 -10.00
C ILE A 10 -29.97 -61.24 -9.95
N PRO A 11 -29.05 -61.74 -10.79
CA PRO A 11 -28.13 -62.77 -10.33
C PRO A 11 -26.64 -62.40 -10.59
N SER A 12 -25.78 -62.78 -9.65
CA SER A 12 -24.33 -62.49 -9.66
C SER A 12 -23.49 -63.72 -10.02
N THR A 13 -22.32 -63.51 -10.64
CA THR A 13 -21.25 -64.53 -10.70
C THR A 13 -19.88 -63.94 -10.40
N TYR A 14 -19.30 -64.41 -9.29
CA TYR A 14 -17.86 -64.63 -9.00
C TYR A 14 -16.86 -64.18 -10.09
N SER A 15 -16.00 -63.20 -9.81
CA SER A 15 -14.78 -63.31 -8.98
C SER A 15 -13.58 -63.90 -9.72
N ASN A 16 -12.55 -63.08 -9.96
CA ASN A 16 -11.19 -63.49 -9.60
C ASN A 16 -10.26 -62.30 -9.31
N SER A 17 -9.22 -62.56 -8.51
CA SER A 17 -8.27 -61.56 -7.99
C SER A 17 -7.12 -61.30 -8.96
N LEU A 18 -6.77 -60.02 -9.16
CA LEU A 18 -5.40 -59.59 -9.47
C LEU A 18 -5.01 -58.41 -8.58
N ARG A 19 -3.99 -58.61 -7.73
CA ARG A 19 -3.26 -57.52 -7.04
C ARG A 19 -2.13 -57.02 -7.95
N PRO A 20 -1.72 -55.73 -7.85
CA PRO A 20 -0.64 -55.20 -8.68
C PRO A 20 0.71 -55.83 -8.33
N THR A 21 1.49 -56.21 -9.35
CA THR A 21 2.90 -56.56 -9.22
C THR A 21 3.77 -55.30 -9.11
N PRO A 22 4.78 -55.28 -8.22
CA PRO A 22 5.63 -54.10 -8.04
C PRO A 22 6.60 -53.91 -9.23
N ILE A 23 6.72 -52.67 -9.71
CA ILE A 23 7.75 -52.29 -10.69
C ILE A 23 8.99 -51.83 -9.93
N THR A 24 9.92 -52.75 -9.69
CA THR A 24 11.27 -52.41 -9.21
C THR A 24 12.05 -51.75 -10.35
N ARG A 25 12.29 -50.44 -10.27
CA ARG A 25 13.29 -49.75 -11.13
C ARG A 25 14.58 -49.51 -10.35
N GLN A 26 15.70 -49.70 -11.04
CA GLN A 26 17.03 -49.76 -10.43
C GLN A 26 17.56 -48.37 -10.08
N ILE A 27 18.11 -48.25 -8.87
CA ILE A 27 18.90 -47.08 -8.47
C ILE A 27 20.27 -47.20 -9.12
N HIS A 28 20.50 -46.45 -10.21
CA HIS A 28 21.85 -46.26 -10.72
C HIS A 28 22.57 -45.23 -9.84
N ARG A 29 23.56 -45.70 -9.06
CA ARG A 29 24.54 -44.82 -8.44
C ARG A 29 25.36 -44.15 -9.55
N LEU A 30 25.41 -42.83 -9.54
CA LEU A 30 26.49 -42.07 -10.15
C LEU A 30 27.38 -41.55 -9.02
N SER A 31 28.69 -41.78 -9.13
CA SER A 31 29.67 -41.22 -8.20
C SER A 31 29.88 -39.72 -8.49
N PRO A 32 30.24 -38.90 -7.49
CA PRO A 32 30.53 -37.49 -7.72
C PRO A 32 31.77 -37.32 -8.60
N LEU A 33 31.74 -36.31 -9.48
CA LEU A 33 32.91 -35.80 -10.18
C LEU A 33 33.42 -34.55 -9.45
N SER A 34 34.70 -34.55 -9.11
CA SER A 34 35.41 -33.46 -8.45
C SER A 34 36.14 -32.58 -9.46
N VAL A 35 35.95 -31.27 -9.40
CA VAL A 35 36.92 -30.26 -9.89
C VAL A 35 36.86 -29.02 -9.00
N ASP A 36 37.94 -28.25 -8.97
CA ASP A 36 38.33 -27.30 -7.92
C ASP A 36 37.40 -26.12 -7.61
N PRO A 37 37.44 -25.62 -6.35
CA PRO A 37 37.10 -24.25 -6.00
C PRO A 37 38.35 -23.35 -6.11
N THR A 38 38.28 -22.25 -6.86
CA THR A 38 39.23 -21.13 -6.75
C THR A 38 38.52 -19.80 -6.95
N PHE A 39 38.24 -19.09 -5.85
CA PHE A 39 38.25 -17.64 -5.75
C PHE A 39 38.15 -17.25 -4.27
N GLU A 40 39.30 -17.24 -3.60
CA GLU A 40 39.45 -16.60 -2.29
C GLU A 40 39.46 -15.08 -2.47
N CYS A 41 38.93 -14.35 -1.48
CA CYS A 41 39.22 -12.96 -1.20
C CYS A 41 39.29 -12.86 0.33
N ASP A 42 40.44 -12.41 0.85
CA ASP A 42 40.72 -12.39 2.29
C ASP A 42 39.72 -11.53 3.09
N PRO A 43 39.27 -11.99 4.26
CA PRO A 43 39.00 -11.08 5.37
C PRO A 43 40.35 -10.58 5.92
N HIS A 44 40.45 -9.28 6.20
CA HIS A 44 41.64 -8.75 6.87
C HIS A 44 41.42 -8.77 8.38
N ASP A 45 42.22 -9.58 9.08
CA ASP A 45 42.24 -9.61 10.54
C ASP A 45 42.74 -8.28 11.12
N TYR A 46 42.31 -8.02 12.36
CA TYR A 46 43.03 -7.19 13.33
C TYR A 46 42.96 -7.93 14.66
N ASP A 47 44.11 -8.39 15.13
CA ASP A 47 44.23 -9.27 16.29
C ASP A 47 43.89 -8.54 17.61
N ASP A 48 43.23 -9.28 18.49
CA ASP A 48 43.49 -9.51 19.92
C ASP A 48 44.30 -8.48 20.74
N ASP A 49 43.80 -8.20 21.95
CA ASP A 49 44.56 -8.31 23.21
C ASP A 49 43.57 -8.81 24.29
N ASP A 50 44.00 -9.75 25.15
CA ASP A 50 43.20 -10.40 26.20
C ASP A 50 43.08 -9.54 27.49
N ASP A 51 42.12 -9.87 28.37
CA ASP A 51 42.38 -10.16 29.81
C ASP A 51 41.10 -10.63 30.55
N ASP A 52 41.32 -11.54 31.50
CA ASP A 52 40.41 -12.50 32.18
C ASP A 52 39.38 -11.97 33.23
N ASP A 53 38.79 -12.93 33.99
CA ASP A 53 38.13 -12.86 35.31
C ASP A 53 36.60 -12.57 35.42
N ASP A 54 35.81 -13.64 35.19
CA ASP A 54 34.88 -14.34 36.12
C ASP A 54 33.87 -13.61 37.08
N ASP A 55 32.78 -14.35 37.34
CA ASP A 55 31.81 -14.37 38.47
C ASP A 55 30.66 -13.32 38.62
N ASP A 56 29.44 -13.85 38.39
CA ASP A 56 28.18 -13.80 39.17
C ASP A 56 27.36 -12.50 39.47
N ASP A 57 26.14 -12.52 38.90
CA ASP A 57 24.80 -12.26 39.47
C ASP A 57 24.27 -10.85 39.92
N ASP A 58 22.94 -10.73 39.70
CA ASP A 58 21.88 -9.87 40.29
C ASP A 58 21.81 -8.33 40.03
N ASP A 59 20.79 -7.96 39.23
CA ASP A 59 19.85 -6.82 39.36
C ASP A 59 20.36 -5.39 39.71
N ASP A 60 20.60 -4.56 38.67
CA ASP A 60 20.58 -3.09 38.76
C ASP A 60 19.19 -2.51 38.39
N ASP A 61 18.56 -1.78 39.33
CA ASP A 61 17.35 -0.97 39.14
C ASP A 61 17.49 0.23 40.13
N ASP A 62 18.28 1.25 39.75
CA ASP A 62 18.82 2.33 40.62
C ASP A 62 18.55 3.76 40.05
N ASP A 63 18.87 4.79 40.85
CA ASP A 63 18.81 6.25 40.56
C ASP A 63 17.39 6.89 40.42
N ASP A 64 16.62 6.82 41.51
CA ASP A 64 16.36 7.91 42.47
C ASP A 64 16.39 9.41 42.02
N ASP A 65 15.47 10.19 42.62
CA ASP A 65 15.63 11.46 43.39
C ASP A 65 16.67 12.54 42.97
N ASP A 66 16.52 13.85 43.19
CA ASP A 66 15.41 14.76 43.58
C ASP A 66 15.92 16.23 43.37
N ASP A 67 15.15 17.25 43.77
CA ASP A 67 15.54 18.51 44.47
C ASP A 67 16.88 19.26 44.13
N ASP A 68 17.00 20.60 44.16
CA ASP A 68 16.09 21.76 44.26
C ASP A 68 16.94 23.05 44.01
N ASP A 69 16.36 24.25 44.19
CA ASP A 69 17.03 25.54 44.58
C ASP A 69 18.08 26.18 43.61
N ASP A 70 18.31 27.51 43.55
CA ASP A 70 17.67 28.68 44.21
C ASP A 70 17.93 30.01 43.43
N ASP A 71 17.14 31.05 43.77
CA ASP A 71 17.44 32.51 43.87
C ASP A 71 18.00 33.42 42.72
N ASP A 72 17.27 34.54 42.47
CA ASP A 72 17.61 36.00 42.54
C ASP A 72 18.90 36.64 41.90
N ASP A 73 18.97 37.94 41.46
CA ASP A 73 17.95 38.94 40.99
C ASP A 73 18.46 39.77 39.73
N ASP A 74 18.95 41.03 39.67
CA ASP A 74 19.35 42.12 40.62
C ASP A 74 19.53 43.51 39.88
N ASP A 75 18.44 44.14 39.36
CA ASP A 75 18.23 45.60 38.99
C ASP A 75 19.00 46.37 37.84
N ASP A 76 18.48 47.60 37.54
CA ASP A 76 19.04 48.89 37.02
C ASP A 76 19.55 49.18 35.55
N ASP A 77 18.73 49.96 34.81
CA ASP A 77 18.91 51.37 34.32
C ASP A 77 19.99 51.91 33.31
N ASP A 78 19.60 53.08 32.74
CA ASP A 78 20.30 54.21 32.07
C ASP A 78 20.86 54.17 30.60
N ASP A 79 20.24 55.03 29.77
CA ASP A 79 20.75 56.08 28.85
C ASP A 79 21.96 55.88 27.89
N ASP A 80 21.76 56.29 26.62
CA ASP A 80 22.44 57.46 26.00
C ASP A 80 21.67 57.89 24.70
N GLU A 81 21.60 59.20 24.42
CA GLU A 81 20.96 59.81 23.21
C GLU A 81 22.04 60.31 22.19
N ASP A 82 21.65 61.18 21.24
CA ASP A 82 22.49 62.09 20.42
C ASP A 82 23.40 61.46 19.31
N ASP A 83 23.63 62.06 18.13
CA ASP A 83 22.90 63.09 17.34
C ASP A 83 23.48 63.16 15.89
N ASP A 84 22.90 64.02 15.03
CA ASP A 84 23.47 64.64 13.81
C ASP A 84 23.82 63.74 12.57
N ASP A 85 23.78 64.20 11.30
CA ASP A 85 23.59 65.57 10.76
C ASP A 85 22.95 65.58 9.34
N GLU A 86 22.53 66.76 8.86
CA GLU A 86 21.89 67.06 7.55
C GLU A 86 22.79 68.06 6.72
N ASP A 87 22.56 68.51 5.47
CA ASP A 87 21.51 68.34 4.45
C ASP A 87 22.06 68.67 3.02
N ASP A 88 21.35 68.27 1.95
CA ASP A 88 21.37 68.85 0.55
C ASP A 88 22.73 68.92 -0.25
N ASP A 89 22.84 69.25 -1.57
CA ASP A 89 22.26 70.33 -2.41
C ASP A 89 22.26 70.02 -3.95
N ASP A 90 21.58 70.86 -4.76
CA ASP A 90 21.16 70.63 -6.18
C ASP A 90 22.05 71.22 -7.33
N ASP A 91 21.77 70.73 -8.57
CA ASP A 91 21.72 71.37 -9.92
C ASP A 91 22.87 72.16 -10.64
N ASP A 92 23.06 71.77 -11.92
CA ASP A 92 23.17 72.55 -13.20
C ASP A 92 24.37 73.45 -13.66
N ASP A 93 24.29 73.73 -14.99
CA ASP A 93 24.88 74.77 -15.87
C ASP A 93 26.33 74.70 -16.48
N ASP A 94 26.35 74.32 -17.77
CA ASP A 94 26.84 75.05 -18.97
C ASP A 94 28.32 75.27 -19.41
N ASP A 95 28.51 74.96 -20.72
CA ASP A 95 29.22 75.63 -21.84
C ASP A 95 30.77 75.76 -22.02
N ASP A 96 31.18 75.44 -23.27
CA ASP A 96 32.26 75.96 -24.15
C ASP A 96 33.76 75.96 -23.69
N ASP A 97 34.78 75.84 -24.55
CA ASP A 97 34.89 76.19 -25.99
C ASP A 97 35.96 75.35 -26.78
N ASP A 98 36.02 75.58 -28.10
CA ASP A 98 36.94 75.21 -29.21
C ASP A 98 38.46 74.97 -28.91
N SER A 99 39.32 74.37 -29.76
CA SER A 99 39.26 73.95 -31.18
C SER A 99 40.49 73.10 -31.64
N PHE A 100 40.47 72.61 -32.90
CA PHE A 100 41.59 72.06 -33.73
C PHE A 100 42.18 70.67 -33.33
N GLU A 101 42.75 69.84 -34.23
CA GLU A 101 43.16 70.05 -35.65
C GLU A 101 42.96 68.80 -36.57
N VAL A 102 42.97 69.04 -37.89
CA VAL A 102 43.16 68.12 -39.06
C VAL A 102 42.29 66.85 -39.20
N ALA A 103 41.46 66.86 -40.26
CA ALA A 103 40.88 65.65 -40.85
C ALA A 103 41.84 64.96 -41.85
N TYR A 104 42.18 63.68 -41.63
CA TYR A 104 42.87 62.87 -42.65
C TYR A 104 42.57 61.34 -42.57
N HIS A 105 41.31 60.90 -42.57
CA HIS A 105 41.01 59.47 -42.83
C HIS A 105 39.63 59.14 -43.48
N ILE A 106 38.99 60.11 -44.14
CA ILE A 106 37.73 59.88 -44.89
C ILE A 106 38.02 59.09 -46.19
N LEU A 107 38.18 57.77 -46.08
CA LEU A 107 37.96 56.82 -47.20
C LEU A 107 37.82 55.33 -46.80
N HIS A 108 37.91 54.97 -45.52
CA HIS A 108 37.75 53.57 -45.05
C HIS A 108 36.55 53.31 -44.13
N ALA A 109 35.78 54.34 -43.74
CA ALA A 109 34.67 54.21 -42.77
C ALA A 109 33.32 53.73 -43.35
N THR A 110 33.23 53.45 -44.66
CA THR A 110 31.97 53.10 -45.35
C THR A 110 31.78 51.59 -45.59
N ARG A 111 32.58 50.74 -44.94
CA ARG A 111 32.49 49.27 -45.03
C ARG A 111 32.73 48.58 -43.68
N SER A 112 31.94 48.98 -42.68
CA SER A 112 31.90 48.33 -41.35
C SER A 112 30.55 48.50 -40.64
N SER A 113 29.85 49.62 -40.87
CA SER A 113 28.57 49.93 -40.24
C SER A 113 27.42 48.98 -40.63
N SER A 114 27.45 48.35 -41.81
CA SER A 114 26.47 47.31 -42.18
C SER A 114 26.71 46.02 -41.39
N GLU A 115 27.94 45.48 -41.42
CA GLU A 115 28.29 44.20 -40.80
C GLU A 115 28.16 44.24 -39.27
N LEU A 116 28.42 45.38 -38.63
CA LEU A 116 28.13 45.57 -37.20
C LEU A 116 26.63 45.54 -36.87
N SER A 117 25.76 46.04 -37.74
CA SER A 117 24.30 45.97 -37.55
C SER A 117 23.75 44.54 -37.74
N ASP A 118 24.30 43.80 -38.70
CA ASP A 118 23.92 42.40 -38.95
C ASP A 118 24.37 41.48 -37.80
N VAL A 119 25.59 41.66 -37.25
CA VAL A 119 26.06 40.87 -36.10
C VAL A 119 25.26 41.18 -34.84
N ALA A 120 25.00 42.45 -34.53
CA ALA A 120 24.22 42.84 -33.35
C ALA A 120 22.76 42.36 -33.42
N THR A 121 22.12 42.47 -34.58
CA THR A 121 20.75 41.96 -34.76
C THR A 121 20.72 40.43 -34.75
N MET A 122 21.69 39.74 -35.36
CA MET A 122 21.77 38.28 -35.32
C MET A 122 22.06 37.73 -33.91
N GLN A 123 22.84 38.46 -33.09
CA GLN A 123 22.98 38.15 -31.66
C GLN A 123 21.68 38.39 -30.87
N LEU A 124 20.96 39.49 -31.14
CA LEU A 124 19.64 39.74 -30.53
C LEU A 124 18.61 38.66 -30.91
N PHE A 125 18.56 38.24 -32.18
CA PHE A 125 17.71 37.13 -32.61
C PHE A 125 18.16 35.78 -32.02
N SER A 126 19.47 35.55 -31.88
CA SER A 126 19.99 34.37 -31.18
C SER A 126 19.53 34.36 -29.73
N CYS A 127 19.73 35.44 -28.98
CA CYS A 127 19.28 35.58 -27.60
C CYS A 127 17.76 35.52 -27.44
N LEU A 128 16.98 36.14 -28.33
CA LEU A 128 15.51 36.02 -28.32
C LEU A 128 15.03 34.62 -28.69
N SER A 129 15.72 33.91 -29.58
CA SER A 129 15.42 32.50 -29.88
C SER A 129 15.81 31.58 -28.73
N LEU A 130 16.90 31.88 -28.00
CA LEU A 130 17.34 31.12 -26.84
C LEU A 130 16.44 31.38 -25.63
N VAL A 131 16.07 32.64 -25.36
CA VAL A 131 15.08 33.01 -24.33
C VAL A 131 13.68 32.49 -24.71
N GLY A 132 13.33 32.45 -26.00
CA GLY A 132 12.11 31.80 -26.47
C GLY A 132 12.12 30.29 -26.29
N LEU A 133 13.24 29.61 -26.61
CA LEU A 133 13.42 28.18 -26.35
C LEU A 133 13.44 27.87 -24.86
N ILE A 134 14.05 28.73 -24.03
CA ILE A 134 14.02 28.63 -22.57
C ILE A 134 12.61 28.88 -22.04
N ALA A 135 11.85 29.84 -22.56
CA ALA A 135 10.46 30.07 -22.18
C ALA A 135 9.53 28.91 -22.60
N VAL A 136 9.90 28.16 -23.66
CA VAL A 136 9.19 26.96 -24.12
C VAL A 136 9.64 25.69 -23.37
N SER A 137 10.89 25.58 -22.93
CA SER A 137 11.37 24.46 -22.09
C SER A 137 11.16 24.68 -20.58
N VAL A 138 10.97 25.93 -20.17
CA VAL A 138 10.50 26.36 -18.84
C VAL A 138 9.02 26.79 -18.92
N ALA A 139 8.31 26.30 -19.94
CA ALA A 139 6.93 25.85 -19.74
C ALA A 139 6.98 24.62 -18.83
N LEU A 140 7.32 24.85 -17.56
CA LEU A 140 7.37 23.85 -16.51
C LEU A 140 6.07 23.06 -16.56
N SER A 141 6.19 21.73 -16.68
CA SER A 141 5.06 20.84 -16.47
C SER A 141 4.76 20.86 -14.97
N ILE A 142 4.01 21.89 -14.55
CA ILE A 142 3.48 22.00 -13.19
C ILE A 142 2.53 20.81 -13.04
N GLU A 143 3.00 19.76 -12.38
CA GLU A 143 2.15 18.62 -12.06
C GLU A 143 0.91 19.15 -11.32
N PRO A 144 -0.29 18.69 -11.71
CA PRO A 144 -1.51 19.20 -11.11
C PRO A 144 -1.51 18.87 -9.62
N ALA A 145 -1.88 19.86 -8.79
CA ALA A 145 -1.88 19.68 -7.35
C ALA A 145 -2.67 18.41 -6.95
N PRO A 146 -2.18 17.60 -5.99
CA PRO A 146 -2.85 16.38 -5.57
C PRO A 146 -4.33 16.58 -5.27
N LEU A 147 -5.18 15.66 -5.73
CA LEU A 147 -6.62 15.70 -5.56
C LEU A 147 -7.29 16.95 -6.16
N SER A 148 -6.64 17.69 -7.07
CA SER A 148 -7.24 18.84 -7.77
C SER A 148 -8.29 18.44 -8.83
N GLY A 149 -8.85 19.42 -9.54
CA GLY A 149 -9.60 19.14 -10.78
C GLY A 149 -8.65 18.76 -11.93
N ALA A 150 -7.52 19.47 -12.04
CA ALA A 150 -6.53 19.26 -13.09
C ALA A 150 -5.87 17.87 -13.05
N GLU A 151 -5.73 17.25 -11.88
CA GLU A 151 -5.24 15.86 -11.75
C GLU A 151 -6.21 14.88 -12.41
N ILE A 152 -7.51 15.03 -12.12
CA ILE A 152 -8.60 14.25 -12.72
C ILE A 152 -8.67 14.48 -14.25
N ASP A 153 -8.50 15.72 -14.70
CA ASP A 153 -8.52 16.06 -16.11
C ASP A 153 -7.27 15.53 -16.85
N LEU A 154 -6.09 15.54 -16.21
CA LEU A 154 -4.87 14.94 -16.76
C LEU A 154 -5.07 13.43 -16.97
N ILE A 155 -5.48 12.70 -15.92
CA ILE A 155 -5.68 11.24 -15.98
C ILE A 155 -6.70 10.87 -17.07
N ASN A 156 -7.83 11.58 -17.15
CA ASN A 156 -8.89 11.26 -18.13
C ASN A 156 -8.52 11.63 -19.58
N ASN A 157 -7.47 12.41 -19.81
CA ASN A 157 -6.97 12.76 -21.15
C ASN A 157 -5.61 12.10 -21.48
N ALA A 158 -5.04 11.29 -20.57
CA ALA A 158 -3.77 10.61 -20.79
C ALA A 158 -3.86 9.57 -21.92
N GLU A 159 -2.85 9.51 -22.78
CA GLU A 159 -2.80 8.51 -23.86
C GLU A 159 -2.66 7.10 -23.25
N GLY A 160 -3.56 6.18 -23.63
CA GLY A 160 -3.60 4.83 -23.08
C GLY A 160 -4.37 4.67 -21.77
N ALA A 161 -5.05 5.70 -21.26
CA ALA A 161 -5.84 5.62 -20.02
C ALA A 161 -6.88 4.47 -20.05
N THR A 162 -6.59 3.38 -19.32
CA THR A 162 -7.47 2.19 -19.17
C THR A 162 -8.49 2.34 -18.04
N TRP A 163 -8.47 3.45 -17.32
CA TRP A 163 -9.37 3.76 -16.22
C TRP A 163 -9.86 5.22 -16.29
N LYS A 164 -10.83 5.54 -15.43
CA LYS A 164 -11.41 6.88 -15.32
C LYS A 164 -11.25 7.43 -13.91
N ALA A 165 -10.70 8.63 -13.83
CA ALA A 165 -10.66 9.42 -12.62
C ALA A 165 -11.95 10.22 -12.45
N GLY A 166 -12.30 10.53 -11.21
CA GLY A 166 -13.42 11.42 -10.87
C GLY A 166 -13.50 11.61 -9.37
N ARG A 167 -14.14 12.70 -8.94
CA ARG A 167 -14.14 13.14 -7.54
C ARG A 167 -14.57 12.03 -6.57
N ASN A 168 -13.59 11.44 -5.88
CA ASN A 168 -13.75 10.87 -4.55
C ASN A 168 -13.39 12.00 -3.58
N PHE A 169 -12.22 11.92 -2.95
CA PHE A 169 -11.66 12.88 -2.01
C PHE A 169 -11.51 14.29 -2.61
N GLY A 170 -11.76 15.32 -1.82
CA GLY A 170 -11.53 16.73 -2.15
C GLY A 170 -10.06 17.16 -2.05
N PRO A 171 -9.70 18.37 -2.54
CA PRO A 171 -8.32 18.85 -2.60
C PRO A 171 -7.59 18.90 -1.24
N ASN A 172 -8.34 19.17 -0.17
CA ASN A 172 -7.78 19.34 1.18
C ASN A 172 -7.69 18.04 1.98
N ASP A 173 -8.22 16.93 1.46
CA ASP A 173 -8.45 15.71 2.26
C ASP A 173 -7.21 14.82 2.35
N LEU A 174 -6.12 15.12 1.63
CA LEU A 174 -4.90 14.28 1.61
C LEU A 174 -4.36 13.93 3.02
N PRO A 175 -4.33 14.82 4.03
CA PRO A 175 -3.91 14.47 5.40
C PRO A 175 -4.88 13.50 6.11
N LEU A 176 -6.17 13.52 5.75
CA LEU A 176 -7.14 12.52 6.19
C LEU A 176 -6.90 11.19 5.45
N VAL A 177 -6.71 11.20 4.13
CA VAL A 177 -6.50 9.96 3.37
C VAL A 177 -5.25 9.23 3.82
N LYS A 178 -4.15 9.93 4.11
CA LYS A 178 -2.92 9.29 4.64
C LYS A 178 -3.15 8.48 5.92
N ARG A 179 -4.18 8.79 6.73
CA ARG A 179 -4.55 8.02 7.92
C ARG A 179 -5.29 6.71 7.59
N LEU A 180 -5.84 6.57 6.38
CA LEU A 180 -6.45 5.32 5.90
C LEU A 180 -5.40 4.33 5.39
N LEU A 181 -4.26 4.86 4.93
CA LEU A 181 -3.12 4.15 4.32
C LEU A 181 -2.21 3.54 5.40
N GLY A 182 -2.75 2.56 6.10
CA GLY A 182 -2.14 1.92 7.28
C GLY A 182 -1.10 0.84 7.02
N VAL A 183 -0.29 0.95 5.95
CA VAL A 183 0.84 0.03 5.69
C VAL A 183 2.07 0.83 5.27
N ASP A 184 3.21 0.54 5.91
CA ASP A 184 4.53 0.84 5.33
C ASP A 184 4.91 -0.30 4.38
N ILE A 185 5.09 -0.01 3.09
CA ILE A 185 5.32 -1.04 2.06
C ILE A 185 6.71 -1.67 2.18
N GLU A 186 7.75 -0.91 2.53
CA GLU A 186 9.11 -1.40 2.63
C GLU A 186 9.28 -2.28 3.89
N ALA A 187 8.79 -1.79 5.02
CA ALA A 187 8.77 -2.54 6.28
C ALA A 187 7.88 -3.79 6.19
N ASN A 188 6.70 -3.70 5.56
CA ASN A 188 5.87 -4.88 5.27
C ASN A 188 6.61 -5.90 4.40
N ASN A 189 7.26 -5.47 3.32
CA ASN A 189 7.97 -6.38 2.43
C ASN A 189 9.21 -6.99 3.10
N LEU A 190 9.87 -6.28 4.02
CA LEU A 190 10.92 -6.84 4.88
C LEU A 190 10.36 -7.84 5.88
N TYR A 191 9.32 -7.48 6.64
CA TYR A 191 8.65 -8.36 7.60
C TYR A 191 8.15 -9.65 6.92
N ASN A 192 7.59 -9.55 5.72
CA ASN A 192 7.18 -10.69 4.91
C ASN A 192 8.34 -11.62 4.56
N ARG A 193 9.53 -11.08 4.24
CA ARG A 193 10.71 -11.91 3.95
C ARG A 193 11.24 -12.65 5.17
N LEU A 194 11.17 -12.02 6.36
CA LEU A 194 11.70 -12.56 7.62
C LEU A 194 10.73 -13.52 8.34
N HIS A 195 9.45 -13.18 8.41
CA HIS A 195 8.47 -13.84 9.31
C HIS A 195 7.41 -14.69 8.59
N MET A 196 7.38 -14.72 7.26
CA MET A 196 6.41 -15.51 6.49
C MET A 196 7.12 -16.58 5.66
N PRO A 197 6.80 -17.88 5.85
CA PRO A 197 7.30 -18.91 4.96
C PRO A 197 6.77 -18.67 3.54
N VAL A 198 7.61 -18.94 2.55
CA VAL A 198 7.17 -18.95 1.14
C VAL A 198 6.23 -20.13 0.95
N LEU A 199 5.09 -19.90 0.28
CA LEU A 199 4.27 -20.99 -0.22
C LEU A 199 5.07 -21.77 -1.27
N GLU A 200 5.46 -23.01 -0.94
CA GLU A 200 6.08 -23.94 -1.90
C GLU A 200 5.21 -24.08 -3.16
N SER A 201 5.84 -24.14 -4.33
CA SER A 201 5.13 -24.09 -5.61
C SER A 201 4.42 -25.41 -5.91
N GLU A 202 3.21 -25.56 -5.39
CA GLU A 202 2.29 -26.66 -5.72
C GLU A 202 2.07 -26.70 -7.24
N PRO A 203 2.22 -27.87 -7.89
CA PRO A 203 2.06 -27.98 -9.33
C PRO A 203 0.64 -27.56 -9.73
N ILE A 204 0.52 -26.66 -10.72
CA ILE A 204 -0.77 -26.13 -11.16
C ILE A 204 -1.48 -27.19 -12.01
N LEU A 205 -2.20 -28.09 -11.34
CA LEU A 205 -2.88 -29.24 -11.95
C LEU A 205 -4.17 -28.87 -12.75
N VAL A 206 -4.50 -27.59 -12.87
CA VAL A 206 -5.73 -27.10 -13.49
C VAL A 206 -5.44 -25.89 -14.36
N ASP A 207 -5.90 -25.92 -15.61
CA ASP A 207 -5.87 -24.77 -16.51
C ASP A 207 -6.70 -23.61 -15.93
N LEU A 208 -6.05 -22.47 -15.66
CA LEU A 208 -6.66 -21.36 -14.93
C LEU A 208 -7.46 -20.47 -15.90
N PRO A 209 -8.74 -20.17 -15.59
CA PRO A 209 -9.60 -19.47 -16.54
C PRO A 209 -9.13 -18.01 -16.75
N LYS A 210 -9.19 -17.52 -18.00
CA LYS A 210 -8.77 -16.14 -18.35
C LYS A 210 -9.50 -15.04 -17.55
N ASN A 211 -10.71 -15.31 -17.07
CA ASN A 211 -11.45 -14.45 -16.14
C ASN A 211 -11.94 -15.26 -14.95
N PHE A 212 -11.88 -14.69 -13.75
CA PHE A 212 -12.29 -15.33 -12.52
C PHE A 212 -12.88 -14.32 -11.52
N ASP A 213 -13.98 -14.68 -10.89
CA ASP A 213 -14.64 -13.91 -9.83
C ASP A 213 -15.07 -14.89 -8.72
N GLY A 214 -14.46 -14.79 -7.54
CA GLY A 214 -14.79 -15.64 -6.40
C GLY A 214 -16.26 -15.58 -6.00
N ARG A 215 -16.93 -14.44 -6.23
CA ARG A 215 -18.37 -14.24 -5.95
C ARG A 215 -19.25 -15.10 -6.85
N GLN A 216 -18.76 -15.46 -8.04
CA GLN A 216 -19.44 -16.33 -9.00
C GLN A 216 -19.14 -17.82 -8.75
N LYS A 217 -17.90 -18.16 -8.36
CA LYS A 217 -17.52 -19.56 -8.04
C LYS A 217 -18.12 -20.06 -6.72
N TRP A 218 -18.18 -19.19 -5.71
CA TRP A 218 -18.73 -19.51 -4.38
C TRP A 218 -19.92 -18.61 -4.04
N PRO A 219 -21.05 -18.71 -4.77
CA PRO A 219 -22.18 -17.78 -4.62
C PRO A 219 -22.91 -17.90 -3.27
N LYS A 220 -22.58 -18.91 -2.46
CA LYS A 220 -23.05 -19.07 -1.07
C LYS A 220 -22.20 -18.34 -0.03
N CYS A 221 -21.02 -17.84 -0.42
CA CYS A 221 -20.12 -17.09 0.44
C CYS A 221 -20.36 -15.59 0.23
N ASP A 222 -21.17 -15.02 1.11
CA ASP A 222 -21.56 -13.61 1.07
C ASP A 222 -20.41 -12.71 1.50
N THR A 223 -19.45 -13.22 2.27
CA THR A 223 -18.22 -12.49 2.69
C THR A 223 -17.36 -12.06 1.49
N ILE A 224 -17.37 -12.82 0.38
CA ILE A 224 -16.61 -12.48 -0.84
C ILE A 224 -17.26 -11.30 -1.58
N LYS A 225 -18.56 -11.07 -1.33
CA LYS A 225 -19.35 -9.96 -1.89
C LYS A 225 -19.36 -8.73 -0.98
N GLU A 226 -18.95 -8.91 0.27
CA GLU A 226 -18.95 -7.89 1.32
C GLU A 226 -17.79 -6.93 1.13
N ILE A 227 -18.14 -5.64 1.04
CA ILE A 227 -17.24 -4.51 1.21
C ILE A 227 -17.46 -3.98 2.63
N ARG A 228 -16.38 -3.67 3.33
CA ARG A 228 -16.42 -3.07 4.67
C ARG A 228 -15.97 -1.60 4.65
N ASP A 229 -15.99 -1.01 5.84
CA ASP A 229 -15.62 0.37 6.12
C ASP A 229 -14.65 0.37 7.31
N GLN A 230 -13.44 0.91 7.13
CA GLN A 230 -12.39 1.00 8.15
C GLN A 230 -12.43 2.28 8.99
N SER A 231 -13.42 3.16 8.78
CA SER A 231 -13.49 4.50 9.39
C SER A 231 -12.23 5.36 9.11
N SER A 232 -12.08 6.47 9.81
CA SER A 232 -10.88 7.35 9.87
C SER A 232 -9.58 6.69 10.41
N CYS A 233 -9.48 5.36 10.43
CA CYS A 233 -8.46 4.58 11.12
C CYS A 233 -7.61 3.75 10.13
N GLY A 234 -6.28 3.73 10.32
CA GLY A 234 -5.30 3.01 9.50
C GLY A 234 -5.30 1.50 9.68
N SER A 235 -6.48 0.88 9.80
CA SER A 235 -6.64 -0.55 10.08
C SER A 235 -6.80 -1.43 8.83
N CYS A 236 -6.52 -0.90 7.62
CA CYS A 236 -6.61 -1.64 6.35
C CYS A 236 -5.90 -3.01 6.39
N TRP A 237 -4.75 -3.09 7.06
CA TRP A 237 -3.97 -4.31 7.27
C TRP A 237 -4.75 -5.39 8.04
N ALA A 238 -5.58 -4.99 9.00
CA ALA A 238 -6.48 -5.87 9.73
C ALA A 238 -7.73 -6.22 8.91
N PHE A 239 -8.24 -5.29 8.11
CA PHE A 239 -9.42 -5.51 7.25
C PHE A 239 -9.15 -6.48 6.10
N GLY A 240 -8.15 -6.20 5.24
CA GLY A 240 -7.78 -7.08 4.14
C GLY A 240 -7.41 -8.49 4.59
N SER A 241 -6.90 -8.63 5.82
CA SER A 241 -6.64 -9.91 6.48
C SER A 241 -7.92 -10.59 6.97
N ALA A 242 -8.72 -9.93 7.83
CA ALA A 242 -9.95 -10.47 8.38
C ALA A 242 -10.98 -10.86 7.31
N GLU A 243 -11.09 -10.08 6.24
CA GLU A 243 -11.99 -10.38 5.13
C GLU A 243 -11.53 -11.59 4.32
N ALA A 244 -10.23 -11.73 4.05
CA ALA A 244 -9.68 -12.90 3.35
C ALA A 244 -9.76 -14.16 4.23
N MET A 245 -9.56 -14.06 5.55
CA MET A 245 -9.83 -15.14 6.50
C MET A 245 -11.31 -15.57 6.47
N SER A 246 -12.24 -14.60 6.49
CA SER A 246 -13.69 -14.85 6.40
C SER A 246 -14.06 -15.62 5.14
N ASP A 247 -13.51 -15.19 4.00
CA ASP A 247 -13.72 -15.83 2.69
C ASP A 247 -13.19 -17.25 2.67
N ARG A 248 -11.95 -17.47 3.14
CA ARG A 248 -11.33 -18.80 3.16
C ARG A 248 -12.05 -19.79 4.07
N ILE A 249 -12.52 -19.34 5.24
CA ILE A 249 -13.37 -20.16 6.12
C ILE A 249 -14.65 -20.58 5.36
N CYS A 250 -15.30 -19.65 4.64
CA CYS A 250 -16.50 -20.00 3.89
C CYS A 250 -16.21 -20.91 2.69
N VAL A 251 -15.14 -20.68 1.92
CA VAL A 251 -14.75 -21.55 0.80
C VAL A 251 -14.47 -22.98 1.27
N ALA A 252 -13.79 -23.14 2.41
CA ALA A 252 -13.44 -24.46 2.93
C ALA A 252 -14.59 -25.17 3.67
N THR A 253 -15.55 -24.45 4.28
CA THR A 253 -16.59 -25.05 5.15
C THR A 253 -18.04 -24.85 4.68
N ASN A 254 -18.28 -24.02 3.67
CA ASN A 254 -19.60 -23.48 3.29
C ASN A 254 -20.33 -22.70 4.41
N LYS A 255 -19.62 -22.21 5.44
CA LYS A 255 -20.18 -21.39 6.54
C LYS A 255 -19.76 -19.92 6.39
N ASN A 256 -20.72 -19.00 6.37
CA ASN A 256 -20.44 -17.56 6.38
C ASN A 256 -20.01 -17.11 7.79
N VAL A 257 -18.70 -17.15 8.06
CA VAL A 257 -18.09 -16.65 9.30
C VAL A 257 -17.44 -15.30 9.01
N ARG A 258 -17.82 -14.26 9.75
CA ARG A 258 -17.17 -12.93 9.69
C ARG A 258 -16.11 -12.86 10.77
N ILE A 259 -14.84 -12.87 10.39
CA ILE A 259 -13.72 -12.61 11.30
C ILE A 259 -13.67 -11.13 11.66
N SER A 260 -13.41 -10.85 12.93
CA SER A 260 -13.39 -9.51 13.49
C SER A 260 -12.14 -8.74 13.09
N SER A 261 -12.30 -7.71 12.28
CA SER A 261 -11.26 -6.68 12.07
C SER A 261 -10.93 -5.95 13.39
N GLN A 262 -11.86 -5.89 14.34
CA GLN A 262 -11.69 -5.23 15.64
C GLN A 262 -10.70 -5.98 16.54
N ASP A 263 -10.87 -7.28 16.67
CA ASP A 263 -10.03 -8.16 17.51
C ASP A 263 -8.59 -8.17 16.97
N ILE A 264 -8.39 -8.18 15.65
CA ILE A 264 -7.06 -8.01 15.05
C ILE A 264 -6.50 -6.60 15.35
N ASN A 265 -7.25 -5.54 15.03
CA ASN A 265 -6.79 -4.15 15.14
C ASN A 265 -6.50 -3.67 16.58
N SER A 266 -7.11 -4.31 17.59
CA SER A 266 -6.98 -3.88 18.99
C SER A 266 -6.33 -4.91 19.93
N CYS A 267 -6.33 -6.21 19.60
CA CYS A 267 -5.83 -7.27 20.50
C CYS A 267 -4.65 -8.09 19.92
N CYS A 268 -4.08 -7.73 18.78
CA CYS A 268 -2.78 -8.23 18.34
C CYS A 268 -1.66 -7.27 18.75
N PRO A 269 -0.73 -7.66 19.66
CA PRO A 269 0.37 -6.79 20.07
C PRO A 269 1.42 -6.64 18.96
N ASP A 270 1.79 -7.74 18.31
CA ASP A 270 2.93 -7.80 17.37
C ASP A 270 2.58 -7.34 15.94
N CYS A 271 1.37 -6.79 15.74
CA CYS A 271 0.86 -6.42 14.42
C CYS A 271 1.15 -4.97 14.00
N GLY A 272 1.53 -4.08 14.92
CA GLY A 272 1.74 -2.66 14.67
C GLY A 272 0.84 -1.75 15.52
N GLY A 273 0.78 -0.46 15.17
CA GLY A 273 0.12 0.60 15.94
C GLY A 273 -1.41 0.65 15.87
N GLY A 274 -2.10 -0.40 15.42
CA GLY A 274 -3.55 -0.41 15.27
C GLY A 274 -4.01 0.54 14.14
N CYS A 275 -4.70 1.62 14.53
CA CYS A 275 -5.05 2.72 13.62
C CYS A 275 -3.84 3.54 13.14
N GLY A 276 -2.67 3.38 13.77
CA GLY A 276 -1.39 3.92 13.25
C GLY A 276 -0.77 3.11 12.10
N GLY A 277 -1.42 2.02 11.68
CA GLY A 277 -0.90 1.11 10.65
C GLY A 277 -0.30 -0.18 11.23
N GLY A 278 0.01 -1.14 10.34
CA GLY A 278 0.47 -2.46 10.75
C GLY A 278 0.67 -3.45 9.59
N PHE A 279 1.00 -4.69 9.94
CA PHE A 279 1.46 -5.71 9.01
C PHE A 279 0.39 -6.78 8.73
N PRO A 280 -0.10 -6.92 7.48
CA PRO A 280 -1.03 -7.99 7.10
C PRO A 280 -0.50 -9.41 7.43
N SER A 281 0.80 -9.64 7.29
CA SER A 281 1.48 -10.88 7.68
C SER A 281 1.37 -11.18 9.16
N ALA A 282 1.61 -10.18 10.02
CA ALA A 282 1.44 -10.33 11.47
C ALA A 282 -0.02 -10.67 11.83
N ALA A 283 -1.01 -10.08 11.14
CA ALA A 283 -2.42 -10.45 11.32
C ALA A 283 -2.71 -11.91 10.95
N TRP A 284 -2.10 -12.42 9.87
CA TRP A 284 -2.18 -13.85 9.51
C TRP A 284 -1.45 -14.75 10.51
N ASN A 285 -0.32 -14.32 11.06
CA ASN A 285 0.39 -15.05 12.12
C ASN A 285 -0.43 -15.08 13.43
N TYR A 286 -1.00 -13.95 13.85
CA TYR A 286 -1.91 -13.86 15.00
C TYR A 286 -3.13 -14.76 14.85
N TYR A 287 -3.69 -14.88 13.64
CA TYR A 287 -4.78 -15.82 13.35
C TYR A 287 -4.36 -17.29 13.49
N VAL A 288 -3.09 -17.65 13.29
CA VAL A 288 -2.57 -19.01 13.54
C VAL A 288 -2.28 -19.22 15.03
N THR A 289 -1.51 -18.33 15.66
CA THR A 289 -1.03 -18.49 17.04
C THR A 289 -2.14 -18.28 18.07
N THR A 290 -2.76 -17.09 18.09
CA THR A 290 -3.80 -16.71 19.05
C THR A 290 -5.20 -17.08 18.55
N GLY A 291 -5.46 -16.90 17.26
CA GLY A 291 -6.80 -16.91 16.66
C GLY A 291 -7.52 -15.58 16.79
N VAL A 292 -8.62 -15.45 16.04
CA VAL A 292 -9.44 -14.23 15.98
C VAL A 292 -10.92 -14.57 16.21
N VAL A 293 -11.63 -13.74 16.98
CA VAL A 293 -13.07 -13.94 17.22
C VAL A 293 -13.92 -13.45 16.04
N THR A 294 -15.22 -13.78 16.03
CA THR A 294 -16.11 -13.25 14.99
C THR A 294 -16.50 -11.79 15.22
N GLY A 295 -16.77 -11.06 14.15
CA GLY A 295 -17.15 -9.65 14.19
C GLY A 295 -17.59 -9.11 12.83
N GLY A 296 -18.77 -8.49 12.80
CA GLY A 296 -19.27 -7.76 11.64
C GLY A 296 -19.00 -6.25 11.69
N ALA A 297 -19.64 -5.52 10.78
CA ALA A 297 -19.56 -4.06 10.69
C ALA A 297 -20.10 -3.34 11.95
N TYR A 298 -19.83 -2.04 12.03
CA TYR A 298 -20.30 -1.14 13.08
C TYR A 298 -21.79 -1.30 13.40
N ASN A 299 -22.11 -1.36 14.70
CA ASN A 299 -23.48 -1.49 15.26
C ASN A 299 -24.30 -2.70 14.72
N SER A 300 -23.70 -3.62 13.96
CA SER A 300 -24.40 -4.75 13.33
C SER A 300 -24.87 -5.83 14.31
N LYS A 301 -24.27 -5.86 15.51
CA LYS A 301 -24.42 -6.93 16.53
C LYS A 301 -24.11 -8.34 16.00
N GLN A 302 -23.34 -8.44 14.92
CA GLN A 302 -22.92 -9.72 14.34
C GLN A 302 -21.56 -10.15 14.92
N GLY A 303 -21.53 -11.35 15.51
CA GLY A 303 -20.32 -11.93 16.07
C GLY A 303 -19.98 -11.43 17.48
N CYS A 304 -18.88 -11.96 18.02
CA CYS A 304 -18.38 -11.65 19.36
C CYS A 304 -17.97 -10.17 19.52
N SER A 305 -17.15 -9.66 18.60
CA SER A 305 -16.59 -8.30 18.65
C SER A 305 -16.77 -7.60 17.29
N PRO A 306 -17.93 -6.96 17.03
CA PRO A 306 -18.13 -6.10 15.86
C PRO A 306 -17.21 -4.88 15.91
N TYR A 307 -16.97 -4.26 14.76
CA TYR A 307 -16.16 -3.03 14.67
C TYR A 307 -16.76 -1.87 15.48
N THR A 308 -15.94 -1.12 16.22
CA THR A 308 -16.43 -0.08 17.15
C THR A 308 -16.33 1.34 16.60
N LEU A 309 -15.51 1.59 15.57
CA LEU A 309 -15.44 2.89 14.90
C LEU A 309 -16.55 3.02 13.85
N GLN A 310 -17.07 4.24 13.69
CA GLN A 310 -18.26 4.53 12.90
C GLN A 310 -17.91 4.79 11.42
N PRO A 311 -18.62 4.17 10.45
CA PRO A 311 -18.52 4.50 9.04
C PRO A 311 -18.68 6.00 8.76
N CYS A 312 -17.83 6.53 7.88
CA CYS A 312 -17.72 7.97 7.63
C CYS A 312 -17.55 8.28 6.14
N GLU A 313 -17.82 9.54 5.77
CA GLU A 313 -17.58 10.02 4.41
C GLU A 313 -16.09 10.25 4.19
N HIS A 314 -15.40 9.20 3.73
CA HIS A 314 -14.09 9.31 3.09
C HIS A 314 -14.17 10.18 1.81
N HIS A 315 -15.35 10.17 1.20
CA HIS A 315 -15.71 10.62 -0.14
C HIS A 315 -15.91 12.11 -0.44
N VAL A 316 -17.18 12.37 -0.72
CA VAL A 316 -17.86 13.65 -0.92
C VAL A 316 -18.97 13.72 0.14
N PRO A 317 -19.60 14.88 0.40
CA PRO A 317 -20.70 14.96 1.37
C PRO A 317 -21.84 13.98 1.07
N GLY A 318 -22.17 13.14 2.05
CA GLY A 318 -23.18 12.09 1.98
C GLY A 318 -23.96 11.95 3.31
N PRO A 319 -24.64 10.81 3.56
CA PRO A 319 -25.43 10.59 4.77
C PRO A 319 -24.64 10.18 6.03
N LEU A 320 -23.34 9.89 5.92
CA LEU A 320 -22.48 9.56 7.06
C LEU A 320 -21.85 10.83 7.67
N VAL A 321 -21.16 10.66 8.79
CA VAL A 321 -20.37 11.73 9.44
C VAL A 321 -19.08 12.00 8.64
N ASN A 322 -18.50 13.20 8.75
CA ASN A 322 -17.19 13.46 8.14
C ASN A 322 -16.12 12.67 8.90
N CYS A 323 -15.21 11.99 8.20
CA CYS A 323 -14.13 11.24 8.85
C CYS A 323 -13.18 12.13 9.66
N SER A 324 -13.14 13.45 9.39
CA SER A 324 -12.37 14.44 10.15
C SER A 324 -12.91 14.69 11.55
N ASP A 325 -14.21 14.43 11.79
CA ASP A 325 -14.87 14.64 13.08
C ASP A 325 -14.66 13.46 14.05
N LEU A 326 -14.02 12.38 13.59
CA LEU A 326 -13.89 11.11 14.32
C LEU A 326 -12.51 10.96 14.98
N SER A 327 -12.52 10.41 16.21
CA SER A 327 -11.30 10.05 16.93
C SER A 327 -10.44 9.06 16.14
N LEU A 328 -9.13 9.33 16.11
CA LEU A 328 -8.12 8.51 15.42
C LEU A 328 -7.54 7.41 16.32
N GLN A 329 -7.94 7.34 17.59
CA GLN A 329 -7.35 6.43 18.56
C GLN A 329 -7.74 4.98 18.28
N THR A 330 -6.75 4.09 18.27
CA THR A 330 -6.96 2.63 18.29
C THR A 330 -7.85 2.26 19.47
N PRO A 331 -9.03 1.62 19.25
CA PRO A 331 -9.87 1.18 20.36
C PRO A 331 -9.11 0.20 21.25
N LYS A 332 -9.29 0.29 22.57
CA LYS A 332 -8.61 -0.62 23.52
C LYS A 332 -8.98 -2.08 23.26
N CYS A 333 -8.05 -3.02 23.51
CA CYS A 333 -8.36 -4.44 23.47
C CYS A 333 -9.47 -4.79 24.48
N VAL A 334 -10.54 -5.43 24.01
CA VAL A 334 -11.62 -5.94 24.86
C VAL A 334 -11.74 -7.46 24.64
N LYS A 335 -11.17 -8.23 25.57
CA LYS A 335 -11.18 -9.72 25.55
C LYS A 335 -12.53 -10.29 26.04
N SER A 336 -13.64 -9.72 25.58
CA SER A 336 -15.00 -10.16 25.88
C SER A 336 -15.93 -9.91 24.69
N CYS A 337 -16.99 -10.70 24.57
CA CYS A 337 -17.99 -10.52 23.51
C CYS A 337 -19.08 -9.52 23.92
N ILE A 338 -19.75 -8.94 22.92
CA ILE A 338 -20.93 -8.09 23.13
C ILE A 338 -22.02 -8.80 23.95
N THR A 339 -22.73 -8.03 24.77
CA THR A 339 -23.79 -8.54 25.65
C THR A 339 -24.85 -9.31 24.87
N GLY A 340 -25.08 -10.57 25.24
CA GLY A 340 -26.05 -11.46 24.61
C GLY A 340 -25.48 -12.35 23.49
N TYR A 341 -24.20 -12.24 23.14
CA TYR A 341 -23.55 -13.22 22.28
C TYR A 341 -23.42 -14.58 23.02
N PRO A 342 -23.69 -15.74 22.39
CA PRO A 342 -23.88 -17.02 23.09
C PRO A 342 -22.57 -17.75 23.49
N LYS A 343 -21.41 -17.14 23.24
CA LYS A 343 -20.07 -17.64 23.59
C LYS A 343 -19.28 -16.56 24.33
N ASN A 344 -18.26 -16.96 25.09
CA ASN A 344 -17.21 -16.02 25.50
C ASN A 344 -16.14 -15.82 24.40
N TRP A 345 -15.19 -14.91 24.62
CA TRP A 345 -14.16 -14.52 23.64
C TRP A 345 -13.31 -15.73 23.20
N GLU A 346 -12.76 -16.49 24.16
CA GLU A 346 -11.97 -17.70 23.88
C GLU A 346 -12.74 -18.75 23.08
N GLN A 347 -14.01 -19.00 23.44
CA GLN A 347 -14.89 -19.96 22.75
C GLN A 347 -15.27 -19.54 21.32
N ASP A 348 -15.01 -18.28 20.94
CA ASP A 348 -15.26 -17.77 19.60
C ASP A 348 -14.00 -17.53 18.77
N LYS A 349 -12.80 -17.79 19.33
CA LYS A 349 -11.54 -17.78 18.57
C LYS A 349 -11.56 -18.83 17.46
N HIS A 350 -11.45 -18.37 16.22
CA HIS A 350 -11.18 -19.20 15.04
C HIS A 350 -9.68 -19.13 14.73
N LYS A 351 -9.04 -20.25 14.38
CA LYS A 351 -7.60 -20.33 14.12
C LYS A 351 -7.24 -20.77 12.69
N GLY A 352 -6.15 -20.23 12.16
CA GLY A 352 -5.44 -20.78 11.02
C GLY A 352 -4.60 -22.00 11.39
N GLN A 353 -4.38 -22.90 10.43
CA GLN A 353 -3.43 -24.01 10.53
C GLN A 353 -2.01 -23.55 10.20
N ARG A 354 -1.88 -22.64 9.22
CA ARG A 354 -0.63 -22.00 8.80
C ARG A 354 -0.90 -20.69 8.07
N SER A 355 0.10 -19.82 8.08
CA SER A 355 0.22 -18.57 7.32
C SER A 355 1.41 -18.69 6.35
N TYR A 356 1.38 -17.96 5.23
CA TYR A 356 2.43 -17.98 4.21
C TYR A 356 2.37 -16.74 3.30
N ARG A 357 3.50 -16.36 2.72
CA ARG A 357 3.56 -15.39 1.60
C ARG A 357 3.52 -16.10 0.26
N ILE A 358 2.92 -15.47 -0.74
CA ILE A 358 2.76 -16.01 -2.10
C ILE A 358 3.60 -15.15 -3.05
N SER A 359 4.21 -15.75 -4.07
CA SER A 359 4.99 -15.01 -5.07
C SER A 359 4.81 -15.63 -6.46
N GLY A 360 4.76 -14.78 -7.48
CA GLY A 360 4.47 -15.15 -8.87
C GLY A 360 2.97 -15.19 -9.19
N VAL A 361 2.60 -14.54 -10.29
CA VAL A 361 1.21 -14.32 -10.75
C VAL A 361 0.38 -15.61 -10.77
N GLU A 362 0.93 -16.69 -11.34
CA GLU A 362 0.21 -17.97 -11.45
C GLU A 362 -0.07 -18.62 -10.08
N ASN A 363 0.84 -18.49 -9.11
CA ASN A 363 0.62 -18.96 -7.75
C ASN A 363 -0.47 -18.15 -7.04
N ILE A 364 -0.49 -16.83 -7.24
CA ILE A 364 -1.53 -15.93 -6.70
C ILE A 364 -2.90 -16.31 -7.31
N MET A 365 -2.98 -16.45 -8.64
CA MET A 365 -4.17 -16.95 -9.34
C MET A 365 -4.61 -18.33 -8.82
N ASN A 366 -3.69 -19.28 -8.67
CA ASN A 366 -3.97 -20.63 -8.17
C ASN A 366 -4.51 -20.63 -6.73
N GLN A 367 -3.93 -19.83 -5.83
CA GLN A 367 -4.42 -19.73 -4.45
C GLN A 367 -5.81 -19.08 -4.38
N ILE A 368 -6.05 -18.00 -5.14
CA ILE A 368 -7.38 -17.40 -5.28
C ILE A 368 -8.37 -18.40 -5.88
N TYR A 369 -7.96 -19.20 -6.88
CA TYR A 369 -8.81 -20.20 -7.51
C TYR A 369 -9.20 -21.36 -6.59
N THR A 370 -8.26 -21.86 -5.80
CA THR A 370 -8.43 -23.11 -5.05
C THR A 370 -8.95 -22.90 -3.63
N LYS A 371 -8.48 -21.85 -2.94
CA LYS A 371 -8.80 -21.59 -1.53
C LYS A 371 -9.63 -20.32 -1.31
N GLY A 372 -9.73 -19.46 -2.32
CA GLY A 372 -10.37 -18.15 -2.21
C GLY A 372 -9.39 -17.04 -1.86
N SER A 373 -9.96 -15.87 -1.58
CA SER A 373 -9.33 -14.55 -1.53
C SER A 373 -7.98 -14.50 -0.79
N VAL A 374 -7.09 -13.63 -1.24
CA VAL A 374 -5.78 -13.35 -0.61
C VAL A 374 -5.72 -11.90 -0.14
N THR A 375 -4.86 -11.62 0.84
CA THR A 375 -4.55 -10.25 1.25
C THR A 375 -3.36 -9.75 0.43
N ALA A 376 -3.42 -8.50 -0.01
CA ALA A 376 -2.35 -7.81 -0.73
C ALA A 376 -2.04 -6.48 -0.04
N ALA A 377 -0.83 -5.98 -0.22
CA ALA A 377 -0.45 -4.62 0.09
C ALA A 377 0.18 -3.96 -1.14
N PHE A 378 -0.10 -2.68 -1.37
CA PHE A 378 0.41 -1.93 -2.52
C PHE A 378 0.59 -0.44 -2.21
N GLN A 379 1.45 0.22 -2.99
CA GLN A 379 1.70 1.65 -2.91
C GLN A 379 0.50 2.43 -3.49
N VAL A 380 -0.05 3.35 -2.72
CA VAL A 380 -1.10 4.26 -3.17
C VAL A 380 -0.47 5.61 -3.54
N TYR A 381 -0.74 6.04 -4.77
CA TYR A 381 -0.44 7.36 -5.31
C TYR A 381 -1.70 8.23 -5.29
N THR A 382 -1.59 9.55 -5.49
CA THR A 382 -2.75 10.45 -5.34
C THR A 382 -3.80 10.31 -6.45
N ASP A 383 -3.40 9.87 -7.64
CA ASP A 383 -4.31 9.53 -8.73
C ASP A 383 -5.27 8.38 -8.39
N PHE A 384 -4.78 7.28 -7.79
CA PHE A 384 -5.60 6.14 -7.34
C PHE A 384 -6.77 6.56 -6.45
N LEU A 385 -6.56 7.60 -5.63
CA LEU A 385 -7.58 8.11 -4.73
C LEU A 385 -8.82 8.60 -5.50
N GLN A 386 -8.65 9.08 -6.74
CA GLN A 386 -9.74 9.51 -7.64
C GLN A 386 -10.29 8.38 -8.54
N TYR A 387 -9.93 7.11 -8.34
CA TYR A 387 -10.44 5.99 -9.13
C TYR A 387 -11.97 5.87 -9.10
N LYS A 388 -12.59 5.70 -10.28
CA LYS A 388 -14.03 5.40 -10.42
C LYS A 388 -14.33 4.10 -11.17
N SER A 389 -13.59 3.77 -12.23
CA SER A 389 -13.87 2.59 -13.06
C SER A 389 -12.72 2.27 -14.04
N GLY A 390 -12.67 1.03 -14.54
CA GLY A 390 -11.67 0.56 -15.52
C GLY A 390 -10.52 -0.17 -14.84
N VAL A 391 -9.38 -0.33 -15.51
CA VAL A 391 -8.17 -0.97 -14.95
C VAL A 391 -7.17 0.10 -14.55
N TYR A 392 -6.99 0.31 -13.24
CA TYR A 392 -6.02 1.24 -12.69
C TYR A 392 -4.59 0.80 -13.02
N HIS A 393 -3.81 1.77 -13.46
CA HIS A 393 -2.36 1.83 -13.42
C HIS A 393 -1.98 3.26 -13.05
N HIS A 394 -0.82 3.47 -12.44
CA HIS A 394 -0.36 4.80 -12.05
C HIS A 394 -0.04 5.68 -13.27
N VAL A 395 -0.50 6.93 -13.24
CA VAL A 395 -0.36 7.93 -14.31
C VAL A 395 0.34 9.20 -13.81
N THR A 396 0.02 9.68 -12.60
CA THR A 396 0.54 10.97 -12.10
C THR A 396 0.41 11.12 -10.59
N GLY A 397 1.17 12.05 -10.01
CA GLY A 397 1.01 12.50 -8.63
C GLY A 397 1.84 11.70 -7.61
N PRO A 398 2.14 12.29 -6.44
CA PRO A 398 3.09 11.71 -5.49
C PRO A 398 2.54 10.48 -4.75
N ILE A 399 3.44 9.75 -4.09
CA ILE A 399 3.10 8.69 -3.15
C ILE A 399 2.29 9.28 -1.98
N ALA A 400 1.11 8.71 -1.73
CA ALA A 400 0.28 9.03 -0.58
C ALA A 400 0.67 8.19 0.66
N GLY A 401 0.86 6.88 0.48
CA GLY A 401 1.16 5.90 1.53
C GLY A 401 0.96 4.46 1.03
N GLY A 402 1.06 3.45 1.90
CA GLY A 402 0.77 2.05 1.55
C GLY A 402 -0.60 1.59 2.05
N HIS A 403 -1.25 0.70 1.31
CA HIS A 403 -2.61 0.23 1.64
C HIS A 403 -2.74 -1.29 1.53
N ALA A 404 -3.54 -1.89 2.39
CA ALA A 404 -3.85 -3.32 2.37
C ALA A 404 -5.30 -3.61 1.98
N VAL A 405 -5.47 -4.58 1.09
CA VAL A 405 -6.71 -4.88 0.36
C VAL A 405 -6.88 -6.37 0.13
N LYS A 406 -8.06 -6.79 -0.36
CA LYS A 406 -8.40 -8.19 -0.60
C LYS A 406 -8.58 -8.48 -2.10
N ILE A 407 -7.74 -9.33 -2.69
CA ILE A 407 -7.90 -9.77 -4.09
C ILE A 407 -8.86 -10.97 -4.12
N ILE A 408 -9.94 -10.84 -4.91
CA ILE A 408 -11.02 -11.85 -5.03
C ILE A 408 -11.08 -12.52 -6.42
N GLY A 409 -10.27 -12.07 -7.37
CA GLY A 409 -10.22 -12.65 -8.72
C GLY A 409 -9.37 -11.83 -9.70
N TRP A 410 -9.59 -12.05 -11.00
CA TRP A 410 -8.84 -11.41 -12.09
C TRP A 410 -9.66 -11.44 -13.39
N GLY A 411 -9.22 -10.71 -14.41
CA GLY A 411 -9.81 -10.80 -15.74
C GLY A 411 -9.07 -9.97 -16.77
N VAL A 412 -9.72 -9.73 -17.91
CA VAL A 412 -9.18 -8.88 -18.99
C VAL A 412 -10.24 -7.91 -19.49
N GLU A 413 -9.93 -6.62 -19.48
CA GLU A 413 -10.82 -5.52 -19.85
C GLU A 413 -10.09 -4.55 -20.79
N GLY A 414 -10.70 -4.18 -21.92
CA GLY A 414 -10.04 -3.37 -22.95
C GLY A 414 -8.85 -4.04 -23.66
N GLY A 415 -8.54 -5.29 -23.33
CA GLY A 415 -7.30 -5.97 -23.71
C GLY A 415 -6.26 -6.04 -22.57
N GLN A 416 -6.49 -5.31 -21.47
CA GLN A 416 -5.59 -5.25 -20.32
C GLN A 416 -5.95 -6.29 -19.25
N ASP A 417 -4.98 -7.10 -18.86
CA ASP A 417 -5.07 -8.05 -17.74
C ASP A 417 -5.13 -7.30 -16.39
N TYR A 418 -6.03 -7.70 -15.50
CA TYR A 418 -6.28 -7.03 -14.22
C TYR A 418 -6.54 -8.00 -13.05
N TRP A 419 -6.25 -7.56 -11.82
CA TRP A 419 -6.74 -8.13 -10.56
C TRP A 419 -8.06 -7.49 -10.15
N LEU A 420 -9.02 -8.29 -9.66
CA LEU A 420 -10.28 -7.81 -9.09
C LEU A 420 -10.15 -7.71 -7.57
N VAL A 421 -10.27 -6.49 -7.04
CA VAL A 421 -9.89 -6.17 -5.66
C VAL A 421 -11.04 -5.51 -4.92
N ALA A 422 -11.25 -5.92 -3.66
CA ALA A 422 -12.14 -5.30 -2.70
C ALA A 422 -11.37 -4.30 -1.82
N ASN A 423 -11.91 -3.10 -1.66
CA ASN A 423 -11.37 -2.03 -0.82
C ASN A 423 -12.17 -1.89 0.49
N SER A 424 -11.58 -1.28 1.50
CA SER A 424 -12.13 -1.09 2.86
C SER A 424 -12.68 0.32 3.12
N TRP A 425 -12.97 1.11 2.07
CA TRP A 425 -13.49 2.48 2.13
C TRP A 425 -14.97 2.59 1.76
N ASN A 426 -15.75 1.55 2.09
CA ASN A 426 -17.18 1.39 1.83
C ASN A 426 -17.62 1.35 0.35
N THR A 427 -18.93 1.17 0.14
CA THR A 427 -19.55 0.87 -1.16
C THR A 427 -19.85 2.09 -2.03
N ALA A 428 -19.54 3.32 -1.59
CA ALA A 428 -19.69 4.51 -2.43
C ALA A 428 -18.39 4.87 -3.19
N TRP A 429 -17.22 4.41 -2.72
CA TRP A 429 -15.94 4.61 -3.41
C TRP A 429 -15.79 3.65 -4.61
N GLY A 430 -15.10 4.07 -5.68
CA GLY A 430 -14.77 3.21 -6.83
C GLY A 430 -15.99 2.59 -7.53
N ASP A 431 -15.86 1.34 -8.04
CA ASP A 431 -17.00 0.55 -8.52
C ASP A 431 -17.61 -0.21 -7.34
N LYS A 432 -18.41 0.50 -6.54
CA LYS A 432 -19.18 -0.04 -5.42
C LYS A 432 -18.32 -0.66 -4.30
N GLY A 433 -17.16 -0.05 -4.03
CA GLY A 433 -16.13 -0.52 -3.12
C GLY A 433 -15.11 -1.48 -3.73
N PHE A 434 -15.28 -1.86 -5.00
CA PHE A 434 -14.31 -2.65 -5.75
C PHE A 434 -13.47 -1.75 -6.69
N PHE A 435 -12.28 -2.22 -7.02
CA PHE A 435 -11.47 -1.69 -8.11
C PHE A 435 -10.83 -2.81 -8.92
N LYS A 436 -10.24 -2.44 -10.06
CA LYS A 436 -9.36 -3.31 -10.84
C LYS A 436 -8.02 -2.61 -10.96
N ILE A 437 -6.93 -3.36 -10.79
CA ILE A 437 -5.55 -2.89 -10.94
C ILE A 437 -4.83 -3.80 -11.93
N LEU A 438 -3.89 -3.24 -12.69
CA LEU A 438 -3.07 -3.95 -13.67
C LEU A 438 -2.41 -5.21 -13.06
N LYS A 439 -2.43 -6.31 -13.81
CA LYS A 439 -1.88 -7.62 -13.42
C LYS A 439 -0.72 -8.03 -14.33
N GLY A 440 0.34 -8.56 -13.74
CA GLY A 440 1.51 -9.12 -14.43
C GLY A 440 2.69 -8.16 -14.60
N SER A 441 2.62 -6.97 -14.01
CA SER A 441 3.70 -5.96 -13.97
C SER A 441 4.16 -5.63 -12.54
N ASP A 442 3.64 -6.32 -11.52
CA ASP A 442 3.72 -5.90 -10.11
C ASP A 442 3.30 -4.43 -9.89
N GLU A 443 2.18 -4.03 -10.49
CA GLU A 443 1.70 -2.64 -10.47
C GLU A 443 1.60 -2.09 -9.04
N CYS A 444 2.34 -1.01 -8.77
CA CYS A 444 2.46 -0.42 -7.44
C CYS A 444 2.86 -1.41 -6.32
N GLY A 445 3.49 -2.55 -6.64
CA GLY A 445 3.87 -3.61 -5.68
C GLY A 445 2.74 -4.57 -5.28
N ILE A 446 1.59 -4.55 -5.96
CA ILE A 446 0.39 -5.35 -5.61
C ILE A 446 0.63 -6.87 -5.61
N GLU A 447 1.61 -7.37 -6.36
CA GLU A 447 1.96 -8.79 -6.51
C GLU A 447 3.12 -9.20 -5.58
N SER A 448 3.95 -8.24 -5.14
CA SER A 448 4.98 -8.42 -4.11
C SER A 448 4.41 -8.57 -2.68
N GLY A 449 3.31 -7.86 -2.37
CA GLY A 449 2.75 -7.79 -1.01
C GLY A 449 1.82 -8.94 -0.59
N ILE A 450 1.76 -10.07 -1.32
CA ILE A 450 0.71 -11.09 -1.12
C ILE A 450 0.96 -12.02 0.07
N VAL A 451 -0.01 -12.07 0.99
CA VAL A 451 -0.05 -13.01 2.13
C VAL A 451 -1.41 -13.70 2.28
N ALA A 452 -1.38 -14.92 2.83
CA ALA A 452 -2.57 -15.72 3.08
C ALA A 452 -2.33 -16.76 4.18
N GLY A 453 -3.36 -17.56 4.47
CA GLY A 453 -3.27 -18.73 5.33
C GLY A 453 -4.34 -19.78 5.02
N ASP A 454 -4.24 -20.94 5.66
CA ASP A 454 -5.20 -22.03 5.57
C ASP A 454 -6.02 -22.09 6.88
N PRO A 455 -7.37 -22.03 6.86
CA PRO A 455 -8.19 -22.06 8.08
C PRO A 455 -8.25 -23.46 8.70
N THR A 456 -8.48 -23.53 10.02
CA THR A 456 -8.89 -24.78 10.68
C THR A 456 -10.39 -25.02 10.45
N VAL A 457 -10.77 -26.23 10.02
CA VAL A 457 -12.10 -26.55 9.45
C VAL A 457 -12.87 -27.62 10.21
#